data_AF-A0A386PUC7-F1
#
_entry.id   AF-A0A386PUC7-F1
#
_cell.length_a   1.000
_cell.length_b   1.000
_cell.length_c   1.000
_cell.angle_alpha   90.00
_cell.angle_beta   90.00
_cell.angle_gamma   90.00
#
_symmetry.space_group_name_H-M   'P 1'
#
loop_
_entity.id
_entity.type
_entity.pdbx_description
1 polymer ?
#
loop_
_entity_poly.entity_id
_entity_poly.type
_entity_poly.pdbx_seq_one_letter_code
_entity_poly.pdbx_strand_id
1 'polypeptide(L)'
;MKYLVGDQDNNDNQLTQAIINAKDGDIIELLPGVYFSSTNPFICNIARNITLVGKTTNKNDVRLYCSFTVGNQNIVIFKNMAITYTANEDNTLSAYDGARIYGDNISINRQTSDDWDTIYGKDAYFSFKNSQILTGKKVKAIGLSMEDSQLFADNTSIQLLLQKHSRAYLKDSIIYHKLELRLTSKLNFRNLTVDATESPTKNDLAVKGYSDMNGQDLIFVKENPAIRIVKSKFNVNNFQPMSNEIHFKFDDVSKIEADGKVPFNEGPSDSKK
;
A
#
# COMPACT_ATOMS: atom_id res chain seq x y z
N MET A 1 8.49 -27.81 5.20
CA MET A 1 9.30 -28.33 4.07
C MET A 1 9.83 -27.15 3.27
N LYS A 2 10.92 -27.33 2.52
CA LYS A 2 11.47 -26.30 1.62
C LYS A 2 11.46 -26.81 0.18
N TYR A 3 10.86 -26.06 -0.72
CA TYR A 3 10.94 -26.26 -2.17
C TYR A 3 12.02 -25.32 -2.70
N LEU A 4 12.95 -25.84 -3.50
CA LEU A 4 13.83 -25.02 -4.32
C LEU A 4 13.23 -24.98 -5.73
N VAL A 5 13.13 -23.79 -6.31
CA VAL A 5 12.48 -23.58 -7.62
C VAL A 5 13.40 -22.75 -8.50
N GLY A 6 13.55 -23.18 -9.75
CA GLY A 6 14.34 -22.50 -10.79
C GLY A 6 15.68 -23.18 -11.08
N ASP A 7 15.84 -24.44 -10.65
CA ASP A 7 17.04 -25.26 -10.89
C ASP A 7 16.89 -26.19 -12.12
N GLN A 8 15.76 -26.11 -12.83
CA GLN A 8 15.49 -26.84 -14.07
C GLN A 8 14.97 -25.89 -15.17
N ASP A 9 14.89 -26.37 -16.41
CA ASP A 9 14.60 -25.57 -17.62
C ASP A 9 13.21 -24.90 -17.68
N ASN A 10 12.28 -25.24 -16.76
CA ASN A 10 10.93 -24.66 -16.72
C ASN A 10 10.57 -24.14 -15.32
N ASN A 11 10.94 -22.89 -15.06
CA ASN A 11 10.69 -22.18 -13.80
C ASN A 11 9.19 -22.10 -13.47
N ASP A 12 8.36 -21.83 -14.47
CA ASP A 12 6.92 -21.58 -14.32
C ASP A 12 6.20 -22.83 -13.82
N ASN A 13 6.47 -23.97 -14.44
CA ASN A 13 5.89 -25.24 -14.04
C ASN A 13 6.38 -25.65 -12.65
N GLN A 14 7.67 -25.50 -12.34
CA GLN A 14 8.19 -25.80 -11.01
C GLN A 14 7.51 -24.95 -9.93
N LEU A 15 7.36 -23.64 -10.16
CA LEU A 15 6.72 -22.75 -9.19
C LEU A 15 5.25 -23.11 -9.01
N THR A 16 4.54 -23.36 -10.11
CA THR A 16 3.13 -23.80 -10.09
C THR A 16 2.97 -25.08 -9.26
N GLN A 17 3.81 -26.08 -9.51
CA GLN A 17 3.77 -27.34 -8.77
C GLN A 17 4.19 -27.16 -7.30
N ALA A 18 5.16 -26.30 -7.00
CA ALA A 18 5.55 -26.01 -5.63
C ALA A 18 4.39 -25.37 -4.85
N ILE A 19 3.67 -24.42 -5.45
CA ILE A 19 2.49 -23.79 -4.83
C ILE A 19 1.36 -24.82 -4.61
N ILE A 20 1.07 -25.66 -5.61
CA ILE A 20 0.02 -26.69 -5.52
C ILE A 20 0.33 -27.71 -4.42
N ASN A 21 1.59 -28.15 -4.34
CA ASN A 21 2.00 -29.22 -3.43
C ASN A 21 2.36 -28.71 -2.02
N ALA A 22 2.51 -27.40 -1.83
CA ALA A 22 2.86 -26.81 -0.56
C ALA A 22 1.79 -27.07 0.51
N LYS A 23 2.27 -27.30 1.72
CA LYS A 23 1.48 -27.42 2.94
C LYS A 23 1.70 -26.19 3.82
N ASP A 24 0.86 -26.04 4.83
CA ASP A 24 0.98 -24.96 5.79
C ASP A 24 2.36 -24.97 6.47
N GLY A 25 3.00 -23.80 6.48
CA GLY A 25 4.35 -23.59 7.02
C GLY A 25 5.48 -23.87 6.02
N ASP A 26 5.19 -24.26 4.78
CA ASP A 26 6.22 -24.51 3.78
C ASP A 26 6.84 -23.23 3.23
N ILE A 27 8.10 -23.36 2.82
CA ILE A 27 8.91 -22.29 2.22
C ILE A 27 9.22 -22.68 0.78
N ILE A 28 8.93 -21.79 -0.16
CA ILE A 28 9.29 -21.89 -1.57
C ILE A 28 10.41 -20.88 -1.82
N GLU A 29 11.63 -21.37 -1.98
CA GLU A 29 12.81 -20.56 -2.30
C GLU A 29 13.05 -20.50 -3.80
N LEU A 30 13.14 -19.28 -4.33
CA LEU A 30 13.25 -18.99 -5.76
C LEU A 30 14.69 -18.61 -6.11
N LEU A 31 15.28 -19.32 -7.09
CA LEU A 31 16.53 -18.91 -7.71
C LEU A 31 16.34 -17.64 -8.57
N PRO A 32 17.40 -16.86 -8.82
CA PRO A 32 17.33 -15.74 -9.76
C PRO A 32 16.72 -16.15 -11.09
N GLY A 33 15.72 -15.40 -11.55
CA GLY A 33 14.97 -15.75 -12.74
C GLY A 33 13.72 -14.91 -12.93
N VAL A 34 13.13 -15.10 -14.10
CA VAL A 34 11.77 -14.68 -14.40
C VAL A 34 10.86 -15.89 -14.24
N TYR A 35 9.73 -15.66 -13.58
CA TYR A 35 8.67 -16.64 -13.37
C TYR A 35 7.39 -16.08 -13.99
N PHE A 36 6.81 -16.86 -14.89
CA PHE A 36 5.68 -16.53 -15.75
C PHE A 36 5.98 -15.45 -16.78
N SER A 37 5.24 -15.45 -17.88
CA SER A 37 5.44 -14.45 -18.94
C SER A 37 4.72 -13.15 -18.60
N SER A 38 5.37 -12.01 -18.88
CA SER A 38 4.70 -10.70 -18.86
C SER A 38 3.54 -10.56 -19.85
N THR A 39 3.48 -11.39 -20.90
CA THR A 39 2.38 -11.40 -21.87
C THR A 39 1.27 -12.39 -21.52
N ASN A 40 1.53 -13.28 -20.58
CA ASN A 40 0.58 -14.27 -20.08
C ASN A 40 0.81 -14.47 -18.57
N PRO A 41 0.49 -13.46 -17.75
CA PRO A 41 0.77 -13.50 -16.32
C PRO A 41 -0.09 -14.57 -15.65
N PHE A 42 0.46 -15.20 -14.61
CA PHE A 42 -0.22 -16.26 -13.89
C PHE A 42 -1.18 -15.70 -12.83
N ILE A 43 -2.39 -16.25 -12.74
CA ILE A 43 -3.35 -15.88 -11.68
C ILE A 43 -3.40 -17.02 -10.68
N CYS A 44 -3.14 -16.71 -9.41
CA CYS A 44 -2.95 -17.70 -8.37
C CYS A 44 -3.81 -17.42 -7.14
N ASN A 45 -4.61 -18.40 -6.74
CA ASN A 45 -5.29 -18.39 -5.45
C ASN A 45 -4.45 -19.19 -4.45
N ILE A 46 -3.94 -18.53 -3.40
CA ILE A 46 -3.18 -19.19 -2.34
C ILE A 46 -4.14 -19.51 -1.18
N ALA A 47 -4.39 -20.81 -0.98
CA ALA A 47 -5.28 -21.33 0.05
C ALA A 47 -4.54 -22.02 1.20
N ARG A 48 -3.27 -21.64 1.42
CA ARG A 48 -2.35 -22.24 2.41
C ARG A 48 -1.48 -21.18 3.06
N ASN A 49 -0.95 -21.52 4.23
CA ASN A 49 0.03 -20.69 4.93
C ASN A 49 1.42 -20.94 4.35
N ILE A 50 1.95 -20.06 3.50
CA ILE A 50 3.23 -20.30 2.81
C ILE A 50 4.15 -19.08 2.80
N THR A 51 5.45 -19.33 2.64
CA THR A 51 6.47 -18.30 2.41
C THR A 51 7.07 -18.46 1.03
N LEU A 52 7.07 -17.40 0.22
CA LEU A 52 7.84 -17.32 -1.01
C LEU A 52 9.03 -16.38 -0.77
N VAL A 53 10.24 -16.85 -1.06
CA VAL A 53 11.47 -16.10 -0.80
C VAL A 53 12.45 -16.17 -1.97
N GLY A 54 12.91 -15.03 -2.47
CA GLY A 54 14.03 -14.97 -3.39
C GLY A 54 15.34 -15.30 -2.67
N LYS A 55 16.17 -16.14 -3.29
CA LYS A 55 17.43 -16.63 -2.70
C LYS A 55 18.45 -15.52 -2.46
N THR A 56 18.43 -14.47 -3.28
CA THR A 56 19.31 -13.31 -3.14
C THR A 56 18.59 -12.18 -2.42
N THR A 57 19.33 -11.18 -1.95
CA THR A 57 18.75 -9.98 -1.32
C THR A 57 18.39 -8.90 -2.33
N ASN A 58 18.78 -9.04 -3.59
CA ASN A 58 18.34 -8.13 -4.63
C ASN A 58 16.96 -8.55 -5.13
N LYS A 59 15.92 -7.81 -4.73
CA LYS A 59 14.53 -8.12 -5.08
C LYS A 59 14.25 -8.18 -6.58
N ASN A 60 15.13 -7.62 -7.42
CA ASN A 60 14.98 -7.65 -8.88
C ASN A 60 15.54 -8.93 -9.52
N ASP A 61 16.30 -9.74 -8.78
CA ASP A 61 16.82 -11.01 -9.30
C ASP A 61 15.70 -12.03 -9.49
N VAL A 62 14.62 -11.93 -8.71
CA VAL A 62 13.43 -12.78 -8.79
C VAL A 62 12.23 -11.93 -9.22
N ARG A 63 11.74 -12.15 -10.44
CA ARG A 63 10.61 -11.41 -11.01
C ARG A 63 9.46 -12.36 -11.32
N LEU A 64 8.32 -12.15 -10.68
CA LEU A 64 7.10 -12.92 -10.90
C LEU A 64 6.12 -12.06 -11.68
N TYR A 65 5.63 -12.57 -12.81
CA TYR A 65 4.52 -11.97 -13.54
C TYR A 65 3.21 -12.66 -13.16
N CYS A 66 2.57 -12.20 -12.09
CA CYS A 66 1.39 -12.87 -11.55
C CYS A 66 0.46 -11.96 -10.74
N SER A 67 -0.77 -12.44 -10.55
CA SER A 67 -1.75 -11.97 -9.58
C SER A 67 -1.92 -13.00 -8.47
N PHE A 68 -1.98 -12.54 -7.23
CA PHE A 68 -2.26 -13.39 -6.06
C PHE A 68 -3.59 -13.01 -5.42
N THR A 69 -4.45 -13.98 -5.16
CA THR A 69 -5.59 -13.83 -4.25
C THR A 69 -5.40 -14.71 -3.03
N VAL A 70 -5.53 -14.12 -1.85
CA VAL A 70 -5.37 -14.79 -0.56
C VAL A 70 -6.62 -14.54 0.28
N GLY A 71 -7.19 -15.61 0.85
CA GLY A 71 -8.40 -15.52 1.67
C GLY A 71 -8.35 -16.49 2.85
N ASN A 72 -9.47 -16.63 3.55
CA ASN A 72 -9.70 -17.63 4.60
C ASN A 72 -8.61 -17.65 5.69
N GLN A 73 -8.24 -16.49 6.21
CA GLN A 73 -7.25 -16.32 7.28
C GLN A 73 -5.85 -16.86 6.97
N ASN A 74 -5.56 -17.19 5.70
CA ASN A 74 -4.27 -17.70 5.30
C ASN A 74 -3.19 -16.62 5.43
N ILE A 75 -1.98 -17.08 5.74
CA ILE A 75 -0.79 -16.26 5.93
C ILE A 75 0.14 -16.46 4.74
N VAL A 76 0.45 -15.38 4.03
CA VAL A 76 1.44 -15.42 2.95
C VAL A 76 2.55 -14.43 3.24
N ILE A 77 3.79 -14.92 3.15
CA ILE A 77 5.00 -14.13 3.34
C ILE A 77 5.74 -14.06 2.01
N PHE A 78 6.04 -12.84 1.55
CA PHE A 78 6.86 -12.57 0.38
C PHE A 78 8.17 -11.90 0.79
N LYS A 79 9.31 -12.38 0.28
CA LYS A 79 10.62 -11.80 0.59
C LYS A 79 11.54 -11.76 -0.62
N ASN A 80 12.25 -10.64 -0.78
CA ASN A 80 13.29 -10.44 -1.81
C ASN A 80 12.81 -10.74 -3.25
N MET A 81 11.71 -10.14 -3.68
CA MET A 81 11.19 -10.36 -5.03
C MET A 81 10.41 -9.17 -5.58
N ALA A 82 10.27 -9.12 -6.89
CA ALA A 82 9.38 -8.23 -7.60
C ALA A 82 8.20 -9.01 -8.16
N ILE A 83 6.99 -8.60 -7.80
CA ILE A 83 5.72 -9.16 -8.28
C ILE A 83 5.08 -8.11 -9.16
N THR A 84 4.80 -8.44 -10.41
CA THR A 84 4.19 -7.52 -11.37
C THR A 84 2.99 -8.18 -12.04
N TYR A 85 1.88 -7.46 -12.15
CA TYR A 85 0.76 -7.88 -13.00
C TYR A 85 0.62 -6.94 -14.18
N THR A 86 0.55 -7.52 -15.39
CA THR A 86 0.63 -6.81 -16.68
C THR A 86 -0.63 -6.99 -17.53
N ALA A 87 -1.51 -7.92 -17.18
CA ALA A 87 -2.81 -8.08 -17.81
C ALA A 87 -3.86 -7.21 -17.12
N ASN A 88 -4.94 -6.91 -17.83
CA ASN A 88 -6.09 -6.24 -17.23
C ASN A 88 -6.87 -7.24 -16.34
N GLU A 89 -7.89 -6.72 -15.64
CA GLU A 89 -8.98 -7.49 -14.99
C GLU A 89 -8.70 -8.11 -13.62
N ASP A 90 -7.60 -7.78 -12.96
CA ASP A 90 -7.35 -8.19 -11.57
C ASP A 90 -6.38 -7.22 -10.87
N ASN A 91 -6.35 -7.29 -9.54
CA ASN A 91 -5.28 -6.71 -8.74
C ASN A 91 -3.99 -7.55 -8.88
N THR A 92 -2.83 -6.95 -8.62
CA THR A 92 -1.58 -7.75 -8.46
C THR A 92 -1.63 -8.58 -7.19
N LEU A 93 -2.28 -8.07 -6.15
CA LEU A 93 -2.54 -8.78 -4.90
C LEU A 93 -3.93 -8.42 -4.35
N SER A 94 -4.71 -9.43 -4.01
CA SER A 94 -5.98 -9.31 -3.31
C SER A 94 -5.95 -10.10 -2.01
N ALA A 95 -6.43 -9.52 -0.91
CA ALA A 95 -6.52 -10.19 0.39
C ALA A 95 -7.91 -10.03 1.03
N TYR A 96 -8.46 -11.15 1.51
CA TYR A 96 -9.82 -11.22 2.04
C TYR A 96 -9.92 -12.06 3.33
N ASP A 97 -11.05 -11.94 4.04
CA ASP A 97 -11.50 -12.91 5.06
C ASP A 97 -10.46 -13.24 6.13
N GLY A 98 -9.86 -12.20 6.72
CA GLY A 98 -8.82 -12.27 7.75
C GLY A 98 -7.44 -12.65 7.25
N ALA A 99 -7.20 -12.72 5.93
CA ALA A 99 -5.90 -13.05 5.35
C ALA A 99 -4.79 -12.10 5.85
N ARG A 100 -3.58 -12.64 5.99
CA ARG A 100 -2.42 -11.89 6.48
C ARG A 100 -1.28 -11.94 5.48
N ILE A 101 -0.89 -10.78 4.99
CA ILE A 101 0.19 -10.62 4.02
C ILE A 101 1.38 -9.92 4.69
N TYR A 102 2.55 -10.54 4.58
CA TYR A 102 3.81 -9.98 5.05
C TYR A 102 4.77 -9.82 3.86
N GLY A 103 5.32 -8.62 3.67
CA GLY A 103 6.31 -8.34 2.64
C GLY A 103 7.58 -7.74 3.24
N ASP A 104 8.74 -8.33 2.94
CA ASP A 104 10.05 -7.81 3.34
C ASP A 104 10.97 -7.70 2.12
N ASN A 105 11.40 -6.47 1.81
CA ASN A 105 12.23 -6.18 0.64
C ASN A 105 11.58 -6.68 -0.66
N ILE A 106 10.34 -6.25 -0.91
CA ILE A 106 9.60 -6.61 -2.13
C ILE A 106 9.23 -5.38 -2.96
N SER A 107 8.87 -5.61 -4.21
CA SER A 107 8.15 -4.65 -5.04
C SER A 107 6.88 -5.30 -5.56
N ILE A 108 5.73 -4.67 -5.38
CA ILE A 108 4.47 -5.09 -5.98
C ILE A 108 4.07 -3.99 -6.96
N ASN A 109 3.93 -4.33 -8.24
CA ASN A 109 3.68 -3.37 -9.30
C ASN A 109 2.53 -3.78 -10.20
N ARG A 110 1.74 -2.80 -10.63
CA ARG A 110 0.69 -2.99 -11.62
C ARG A 110 0.95 -2.16 -12.87
N GLN A 111 1.21 -2.83 -14.01
CA GLN A 111 1.59 -2.19 -15.28
C GLN A 111 0.54 -2.43 -16.36
N THR A 112 -0.69 -1.98 -16.13
CA THR A 112 -1.86 -2.32 -16.95
C THR A 112 -2.59 -1.06 -17.44
N SER A 113 -3.61 -1.22 -18.28
CA SER A 113 -4.38 -0.11 -18.88
C SER A 113 -5.69 0.24 -18.17
N ASP A 114 -6.22 -0.63 -17.31
CA ASP A 114 -7.48 -0.47 -16.55
C ASP A 114 -7.35 0.16 -15.14
N ASP A 115 -8.47 0.44 -14.49
CA ASP A 115 -8.52 1.23 -13.24
C ASP A 115 -8.48 0.40 -11.95
N TRP A 116 -8.11 -0.87 -12.03
CA TRP A 116 -7.95 -1.72 -10.85
C TRP A 116 -6.76 -1.29 -9.98
N ASP A 117 -6.94 -1.43 -8.68
CA ASP A 117 -5.91 -1.15 -7.67
C ASP A 117 -4.72 -2.12 -7.80
N THR A 118 -3.53 -1.76 -7.32
CA THR A 118 -2.39 -2.70 -7.28
C THR A 118 -2.62 -3.76 -6.22
N ILE A 119 -2.95 -3.30 -5.02
CA ILE A 119 -3.34 -4.15 -3.89
C ILE A 119 -4.71 -3.72 -3.41
N TYR A 120 -5.62 -4.69 -3.30
CA TYR A 120 -6.92 -4.50 -2.64
C TYR A 120 -7.06 -5.45 -1.45
N GLY A 121 -7.54 -4.93 -0.33
CA GLY A 121 -7.75 -5.69 0.90
C GLY A 121 -9.10 -5.39 1.53
N LYS A 122 -9.83 -6.44 1.91
CA LYS A 122 -11.05 -6.33 2.70
C LYS A 122 -11.03 -7.32 3.85
N ASP A 123 -11.16 -6.84 5.08
CA ASP A 123 -10.96 -7.65 6.28
C ASP A 123 -9.59 -8.37 6.25
N ALA A 124 -8.50 -7.63 6.04
CA ALA A 124 -7.17 -8.20 5.86
C ALA A 124 -6.10 -7.51 6.73
N TYR A 125 -4.96 -8.17 6.89
CA TYR A 125 -3.80 -7.66 7.60
C TYR A 125 -2.61 -7.56 6.66
N PHE A 126 -1.97 -6.40 6.61
CA PHE A 126 -0.79 -6.15 5.80
C PHE A 126 0.36 -5.70 6.69
N SER A 127 1.56 -6.23 6.43
CA SER A 127 2.80 -5.76 7.05
C SER A 127 3.89 -5.68 5.99
N PHE A 128 4.38 -4.48 5.71
CA PHE A 128 5.40 -4.24 4.68
C PHE A 128 6.64 -3.59 5.29
N LYS A 129 7.81 -4.13 4.94
CA LYS A 129 9.11 -3.59 5.34
C LYS A 129 10.02 -3.44 4.14
N ASN A 130 10.74 -2.32 4.02
CA ASN A 130 11.71 -2.09 2.94
C ASN A 130 11.09 -2.29 1.54
N SER A 131 9.81 -1.97 1.37
CA SER A 131 9.01 -2.44 0.24
C SER A 131 8.49 -1.30 -0.63
N GLN A 132 8.07 -1.63 -1.85
CA GLN A 132 7.52 -0.68 -2.81
C GLN A 132 6.20 -1.20 -3.37
N ILE A 133 5.17 -0.37 -3.36
CA ILE A 133 3.85 -0.67 -3.92
C ILE A 133 3.56 0.38 -4.99
N LEU A 134 3.48 -0.07 -6.23
CA LEU A 134 3.53 0.77 -7.43
C LEU A 134 2.34 0.47 -8.37
N THR A 135 1.82 1.51 -9.00
CA THR A 135 0.72 1.52 -9.98
C THR A 135 1.24 1.73 -11.42
N GLY A 136 2.50 1.38 -11.67
CA GLY A 136 3.15 1.62 -12.96
C GLY A 136 3.27 3.11 -13.29
N LYS A 137 2.76 3.51 -14.45
CA LYS A 137 2.78 4.92 -14.91
C LYS A 137 1.55 5.73 -14.46
N LYS A 138 0.61 5.11 -13.72
CA LYS A 138 -0.70 5.71 -13.43
C LYS A 138 -0.70 6.42 -12.08
N VAL A 139 -0.81 7.74 -12.13
CA VAL A 139 -0.82 8.60 -10.94
C VAL A 139 -2.18 8.65 -10.21
N LYS A 140 -3.26 8.15 -10.83
CA LYS A 140 -4.62 8.13 -10.24
C LYS A 140 -5.06 6.76 -9.74
N ALA A 141 -4.36 5.69 -10.13
CA ALA A 141 -4.64 4.35 -9.66
C ALA A 141 -4.22 4.22 -8.19
N ILE A 142 -4.89 3.35 -7.45
CA ILE A 142 -4.59 3.11 -6.03
C ILE A 142 -3.56 2.00 -5.93
N GLY A 143 -2.47 2.23 -5.20
CA GLY A 143 -1.46 1.21 -4.93
C GLY A 143 -1.90 0.28 -3.81
N LEU A 144 -2.46 0.84 -2.74
CA LEU A 144 -3.03 0.05 -1.65
C LEU A 144 -4.38 0.61 -1.21
N SER A 145 -5.42 -0.19 -1.43
CA SER A 145 -6.81 0.11 -1.09
C SER A 145 -7.28 -0.86 -0.01
N MET A 146 -7.74 -0.33 1.12
CA MET A 146 -8.07 -1.12 2.30
C MET A 146 -9.48 -0.81 2.80
N GLU A 147 -10.26 -1.86 3.05
CA GLU A 147 -11.58 -1.83 3.69
C GLU A 147 -11.56 -2.75 4.93
N ASP A 148 -11.99 -2.26 6.09
CA ASP A 148 -12.04 -3.04 7.34
C ASP A 148 -10.71 -3.75 7.70
N SER A 149 -9.57 -3.16 7.33
CA SER A 149 -8.27 -3.83 7.33
C SER A 149 -7.23 -3.15 8.22
N GLN A 150 -6.09 -3.82 8.42
CA GLN A 150 -4.96 -3.31 9.20
C GLN A 150 -3.67 -3.26 8.37
N LEU A 151 -2.87 -2.21 8.56
CA LEU A 151 -1.57 -2.02 7.91
C LEU A 151 -0.49 -1.63 8.93
N PHE A 152 0.65 -2.32 8.84
CA PHE A 152 1.92 -1.84 9.37
C PHE A 152 2.90 -1.64 8.20
N ALA A 153 3.52 -0.48 8.08
CA ALA A 153 4.54 -0.23 7.08
C ALA A 153 5.76 0.46 7.69
N ASP A 154 6.96 -0.08 7.42
CA ASP A 154 8.25 0.46 7.88
C ASP A 154 9.20 0.57 6.69
N ASN A 155 9.76 1.76 6.43
CA ASN A 155 10.60 2.01 5.27
C ASN A 155 9.95 1.54 3.95
N THR A 156 8.70 1.94 3.71
CA THR A 156 7.90 1.46 2.56
C THR A 156 7.38 2.64 1.76
N SER A 157 7.40 2.51 0.42
CA SER A 157 6.81 3.50 -0.47
C SER A 157 5.54 2.97 -1.13
N ILE A 158 4.47 3.77 -1.12
CA ILE A 158 3.15 3.38 -1.67
C ILE A 158 2.65 4.47 -2.61
N GLN A 159 2.38 4.13 -3.86
CA GLN A 159 1.65 5.01 -4.78
C GLN A 159 0.17 5.00 -4.42
N LEU A 160 -0.35 6.09 -3.88
CA LEU A 160 -1.73 6.27 -3.42
C LEU A 160 -2.20 5.24 -2.38
N LEU A 161 -2.39 5.69 -1.14
CA LEU A 161 -2.93 4.89 -0.05
C LEU A 161 -4.38 5.32 0.27
N LEU A 162 -5.33 4.40 0.14
CA LEU A 162 -6.73 4.61 0.51
C LEU A 162 -7.15 3.69 1.67
N GLN A 163 -7.66 4.29 2.74
CA GLN A 163 -8.19 3.59 3.92
C GLN A 163 -9.68 3.85 4.07
N LYS A 164 -10.48 2.80 4.22
CA LYS A 164 -11.90 2.85 4.58
C LYS A 164 -12.13 1.94 5.79
N HIS A 165 -12.66 2.47 6.89
CA HIS A 165 -12.84 1.72 8.15
C HIS A 165 -11.61 0.90 8.58
N SER A 166 -10.41 1.42 8.29
CA SER A 166 -9.17 0.68 8.44
C SER A 166 -8.24 1.34 9.44
N ARG A 167 -7.25 0.59 9.93
CA ARG A 167 -6.20 1.11 10.82
C ARG A 167 -4.82 0.94 10.20
N ALA A 168 -3.99 1.97 10.23
CA ALA A 168 -2.62 1.90 9.76
C ALA A 168 -1.62 2.48 10.76
N TYR A 169 -0.41 1.92 10.75
CA TYR A 169 0.80 2.51 11.31
C TYR A 169 1.88 2.60 10.24
N LEU A 170 2.38 3.81 9.97
CA LEU A 170 3.41 4.08 8.96
C LEU A 170 4.67 4.65 9.63
N LYS A 171 5.83 4.05 9.38
CA LYS A 171 7.12 4.51 9.90
C LYS A 171 8.12 4.66 8.76
N ASP A 172 8.85 5.77 8.73
CA ASP A 172 9.89 6.05 7.74
C ASP A 172 9.40 5.81 6.29
N SER A 173 8.15 6.16 6.00
CA SER A 173 7.44 5.73 4.78
C SER A 173 7.13 6.91 3.86
N ILE A 174 6.96 6.61 2.57
CA ILE A 174 6.63 7.62 1.55
C ILE A 174 5.31 7.24 0.88
N ILE A 175 4.37 8.18 0.83
CA ILE A 175 3.14 8.04 0.05
C ILE A 175 3.26 8.94 -1.17
N TYR A 176 3.23 8.34 -2.35
CA TYR A 176 3.18 9.10 -3.61
C TYR A 176 1.73 9.40 -3.99
N HIS A 177 1.57 10.48 -4.73
CA HIS A 177 0.34 10.98 -5.35
C HIS A 177 -0.75 11.45 -4.39
N LYS A 178 -1.21 10.60 -3.46
CA LYS A 178 -2.27 10.97 -2.51
C LYS A 178 -2.39 10.02 -1.32
N LEU A 179 -2.66 10.58 -0.14
CA LEU A 179 -3.07 9.84 1.05
C LEU A 179 -4.54 10.13 1.38
N GLU A 180 -5.37 9.10 1.55
CA GLU A 180 -6.79 9.28 1.87
C GLU A 180 -7.33 8.33 2.94
N LEU A 181 -7.97 8.90 3.96
CA LEU A 181 -8.67 8.21 5.03
C LEU A 181 -10.18 8.51 4.97
N ARG A 182 -11.00 7.47 5.09
CA ARG A 182 -12.47 7.55 5.08
C ARG A 182 -13.09 6.64 6.13
N LEU A 183 -14.35 6.91 6.48
CA LEU A 183 -15.23 6.01 7.23
C LEU A 183 -14.57 5.49 8.52
N THR A 184 -14.35 6.36 9.51
CA THR A 184 -13.77 6.03 10.82
C THR A 184 -12.40 5.34 10.77
N SER A 185 -11.60 5.61 9.73
CA SER A 185 -10.23 5.08 9.64
C SER A 185 -9.29 5.74 10.66
N LYS A 186 -8.21 5.05 11.03
CA LYS A 186 -7.20 5.55 11.96
C LYS A 186 -5.80 5.37 11.39
N LEU A 187 -5.05 6.45 11.24
CA LEU A 187 -3.64 6.41 10.87
C LEU A 187 -2.79 6.99 11.99
N ASN A 188 -1.82 6.21 12.45
CA ASN A 188 -0.70 6.69 13.25
C ASN A 188 0.57 6.67 12.38
N PHE A 189 1.45 7.66 12.53
CA PHE A 189 2.71 7.63 11.78
C PHE A 189 3.89 8.27 12.52
N ARG A 190 5.10 7.94 12.04
CA ARG A 190 6.36 8.61 12.39
C ARG A 190 7.22 8.74 11.15
N ASN A 191 7.69 9.95 10.83
CA ASN A 191 8.52 10.21 9.66
C ASN A 191 7.83 9.76 8.35
N LEU A 192 6.76 10.47 8.00
CA LEU A 192 5.93 10.20 6.82
C LEU A 192 6.16 11.29 5.78
N THR A 193 6.56 10.91 4.58
CA THR A 193 6.62 11.83 3.44
C THR A 193 5.43 11.63 2.53
N VAL A 194 4.82 12.71 2.04
CA VAL A 194 3.80 12.71 1.00
C VAL A 194 4.33 13.47 -0.21
N ASP A 195 4.57 12.74 -1.30
CA ASP A 195 5.02 13.31 -2.56
C ASP A 195 3.90 13.26 -3.61
N ALA A 196 3.23 14.39 -3.77
CA ALA A 196 2.16 14.57 -4.75
C ALA A 196 2.56 15.46 -5.93
N THR A 197 3.86 15.69 -6.15
CA THR A 197 4.37 16.62 -7.18
C THR A 197 3.94 16.24 -8.59
N GLU A 198 3.93 14.94 -8.90
CA GLU A 198 3.52 14.41 -10.21
C GLU A 198 2.01 14.16 -10.36
N SER A 199 1.22 14.46 -9.32
CA SER A 199 -0.20 14.07 -9.28
C SER A 199 -1.14 15.23 -9.63
N PRO A 200 -2.11 15.03 -10.54
CA PRO A 200 -3.16 16.01 -10.83
C PRO A 200 -4.31 15.96 -9.80
N THR A 201 -4.12 15.33 -8.64
CA THR A 201 -5.18 15.19 -7.63
C THR A 201 -5.51 16.51 -6.98
N LYS A 202 -6.82 16.73 -6.74
CA LYS A 202 -7.31 17.96 -6.09
C LYS A 202 -6.74 18.18 -4.68
N ASN A 203 -6.54 17.11 -3.93
CA ASN A 203 -5.96 17.16 -2.59
C ASN A 203 -4.89 16.08 -2.49
N ASP A 204 -3.76 16.45 -1.90
CA ASP A 204 -2.60 15.59 -1.68
C ASP A 204 -2.83 14.71 -0.43
N LEU A 205 -3.58 15.25 0.54
CA LEU A 205 -4.08 14.53 1.72
C LEU A 205 -5.57 14.79 1.93
N ALA A 206 -6.32 13.74 2.27
CA ALA A 206 -7.72 13.85 2.70
C ALA A 206 -8.04 12.95 3.90
N VAL A 207 -8.65 13.52 4.95
CA VAL A 207 -9.11 12.77 6.13
C VAL A 207 -10.59 13.06 6.35
N LYS A 208 -11.44 12.04 6.22
CA LYS A 208 -12.90 12.22 6.13
C LYS A 208 -13.68 11.23 6.99
N GLY A 209 -14.87 11.66 7.42
CA GLY A 209 -15.91 10.78 7.94
C GLY A 209 -15.53 10.15 9.27
N TYR A 210 -15.27 10.98 10.28
CA TYR A 210 -14.92 10.58 11.64
C TYR A 210 -13.62 9.77 11.73
N SER A 211 -12.73 10.00 10.77
CA SER A 211 -11.40 9.39 10.77
C SER A 211 -10.43 10.18 11.64
N ASP A 212 -9.32 9.54 12.00
CA ASP A 212 -8.31 10.06 12.91
C ASP A 212 -6.92 9.89 12.31
N MET A 213 -6.16 10.97 12.22
CA MET A 213 -4.77 10.96 11.73
C MET A 213 -3.87 11.63 12.76
N ASN A 214 -2.94 10.86 13.33
CA ASN A 214 -2.01 11.34 14.33
C ASN A 214 -0.57 10.96 13.96
N GLY A 215 0.40 11.82 14.26
CA GLY A 215 1.79 11.44 14.08
C GLY A 215 2.80 12.55 14.30
N GLN A 216 4.05 12.19 14.03
CA GLN A 216 5.20 13.09 14.13
C GLN A 216 6.00 13.03 12.83
N ASP A 217 6.53 14.19 12.42
CA ASP A 217 7.39 14.37 11.25
C ASP A 217 6.64 14.03 9.95
N LEU A 218 5.68 14.87 9.56
CA LEU A 218 4.97 14.76 8.27
C LEU A 218 5.50 15.80 7.30
N ILE A 219 6.05 15.33 6.19
CA ILE A 219 6.71 16.14 5.18
C ILE A 219 5.92 16.04 3.88
N PHE A 220 5.53 17.16 3.31
CA PHE A 220 5.07 17.24 1.92
C PHE A 220 6.22 17.72 1.04
N VAL A 221 6.45 17.03 -0.07
CA VAL A 221 7.48 17.44 -1.04
C VAL A 221 7.03 18.64 -1.88
N LYS A 222 5.73 18.71 -2.15
CA LYS A 222 5.11 19.81 -2.91
C LYS A 222 5.09 21.07 -2.05
N GLU A 223 5.52 22.20 -2.63
CA GLU A 223 5.62 23.50 -1.94
C GLU A 223 4.27 24.00 -1.40
N ASN A 224 3.18 23.79 -2.15
CA ASN A 224 1.84 24.24 -1.79
C ASN A 224 0.88 23.03 -1.70
N PRO A 225 0.98 22.20 -0.66
CA PRO A 225 0.19 20.99 -0.56
C PRO A 225 -1.27 21.32 -0.20
N ALA A 226 -2.21 20.59 -0.80
CA ALA A 226 -3.64 20.76 -0.58
C ALA A 226 -4.18 19.68 0.36
N ILE A 227 -4.75 20.10 1.49
CA ILE A 227 -5.20 19.21 2.56
C ILE A 227 -6.69 19.43 2.86
N ARG A 228 -7.46 18.33 2.86
CA ARG A 228 -8.91 18.38 3.16
C ARG A 228 -9.26 17.51 4.36
N ILE A 229 -9.69 18.13 5.45
CA ILE A 229 -10.16 17.45 6.67
C ILE A 229 -11.68 17.68 6.81
N VAL A 230 -12.47 16.62 7.00
CA VAL A 230 -13.95 16.72 7.07
C VAL A 230 -14.48 15.79 8.14
N LYS A 231 -15.20 16.33 9.12
CA LYS A 231 -15.73 15.60 10.28
C LYS A 231 -14.69 14.70 10.94
N SER A 232 -13.44 15.13 11.07
CA SER A 232 -12.33 14.24 11.42
C SER A 232 -11.35 14.88 12.39
N LYS A 233 -10.41 14.07 12.90
CA LYS A 233 -9.31 14.52 13.74
C LYS A 233 -8.00 14.48 12.96
N PHE A 234 -7.20 15.52 13.11
CA PHE A 234 -5.87 15.64 12.53
C PHE A 234 -4.95 16.28 13.58
N ASN A 235 -3.98 15.53 14.09
CA ASN A 235 -3.01 16.03 15.06
C ASN A 235 -1.59 15.63 14.64
N VAL A 236 -0.81 16.61 14.19
CA VAL A 236 0.53 16.35 13.66
C VAL A 236 1.54 17.32 14.24
N ASN A 237 2.68 16.78 14.66
CA ASN A 237 3.84 17.55 15.11
C ASN A 237 4.98 17.44 14.10
N ASN A 238 5.83 18.48 14.05
CA ASN A 238 6.91 18.66 13.09
C ASN A 238 6.41 18.59 11.64
N PHE A 239 5.48 19.47 11.31
CA PHE A 239 4.85 19.53 9.99
C PHE A 239 5.71 20.33 8.99
N GLN A 240 5.92 19.79 7.79
CA GLN A 240 6.68 20.46 6.72
C GLN A 240 5.93 20.37 5.38
N PRO A 241 5.89 21.43 4.56
CA PRO A 241 6.33 22.79 4.87
C PRO A 241 5.56 23.40 6.05
N MET A 242 5.96 24.59 6.50
CA MET A 242 5.28 25.24 7.63
C MET A 242 3.78 25.41 7.33
N SER A 243 2.93 25.31 8.35
CA SER A 243 1.48 25.27 8.16
C SER A 243 0.85 26.47 7.43
N ASN A 244 1.53 27.62 7.37
CA ASN A 244 1.12 28.80 6.61
C ASN A 244 1.36 28.70 5.09
N GLU A 245 2.12 27.69 4.63
CA GLU A 245 2.40 27.39 3.22
C GLU A 245 1.46 26.30 2.69
N ILE A 246 0.45 25.91 3.49
CA ILE A 246 -0.36 24.73 3.24
C ILE A 246 -1.82 25.13 3.09
N HIS A 247 -2.43 24.65 2.00
CA HIS A 247 -3.82 24.93 1.66
C HIS A 247 -4.76 23.99 2.42
N PHE A 248 -4.98 24.32 3.70
CA PHE A 248 -5.92 23.60 4.56
C PHE A 248 -7.37 24.00 4.27
N LYS A 249 -8.23 23.00 4.12
CA LYS A 249 -9.69 23.17 4.08
C LYS A 249 -10.35 22.24 5.08
N PHE A 250 -11.08 22.79 6.04
CA PHE A 250 -11.79 21.99 7.03
C PHE A 250 -13.15 22.54 7.42
N ASP A 251 -13.98 21.67 8.00
CA ASP A 251 -15.31 22.02 8.51
C ASP A 251 -15.24 22.36 10.02
N ASP A 252 -16.28 23.02 10.52
CA ASP A 252 -16.33 23.54 11.89
C ASP A 252 -16.38 22.44 12.97
N VAL A 253 -16.64 21.19 12.56
CA VAL A 253 -16.72 20.03 13.45
C VAL A 253 -15.42 19.23 13.52
N SER A 254 -14.47 19.48 12.61
CA SER A 254 -13.16 18.83 12.64
C SER A 254 -12.29 19.38 13.77
N LYS A 255 -11.45 18.52 14.33
CA LYS A 255 -10.44 18.92 15.34
C LYS A 255 -9.07 18.82 14.71
N ILE A 256 -8.39 19.95 14.56
CA ILE A 256 -7.17 20.06 13.77
C ILE A 256 -6.11 20.78 14.57
N GLU A 257 -4.95 20.17 14.64
CA GLU A 257 -3.76 20.68 15.28
C GLU A 257 -2.54 20.32 14.43
N ALA A 258 -1.79 21.33 14.01
CA ALA A 258 -0.50 21.20 13.34
C ALA A 258 0.51 22.02 14.13
N ASP A 259 1.55 21.37 14.66
CA ASP A 259 2.58 21.98 15.51
C ASP A 259 2.00 22.75 16.71
N GLY A 260 1.00 22.17 17.38
CA GLY A 260 0.35 22.77 18.55
C GLY A 260 -0.60 23.93 18.23
N LYS A 261 -0.89 24.21 16.95
CA LYS A 261 -1.73 25.33 16.52
C LYS A 261 -2.83 24.87 15.56
N VAL A 262 -3.94 25.58 15.55
CA VAL A 262 -4.97 25.42 14.52
C VAL A 262 -4.50 26.15 13.26
N PRO A 263 -4.36 25.47 12.10
CA PRO A 263 -3.96 26.11 10.86
C PRO A 263 -5.04 27.05 10.30
N PHE A 264 -4.67 27.93 9.35
CA PHE A 264 -5.64 28.79 8.67
C PHE A 264 -6.61 27.96 7.81
N ASN A 265 -7.91 28.27 7.86
CA ASN A 265 -8.92 27.57 7.07
C ASN A 265 -9.25 28.33 5.78
N GLU A 266 -8.98 27.72 4.62
CA GLU A 266 -9.36 28.24 3.30
C GLU A 266 -10.72 27.71 2.81
N GLY A 267 -11.36 26.84 3.59
CA GLY A 267 -12.70 26.37 3.32
C GLY A 267 -13.74 27.45 3.65
N PRO A 268 -14.97 27.36 3.09
CA PRO A 268 -16.06 28.19 3.59
C PRO A 268 -16.20 27.93 5.10
N SER A 269 -16.33 28.98 5.91
CA SER A 269 -16.82 28.79 7.28
C SER A 269 -18.25 28.27 7.15
N ASP A 270 -18.53 27.07 7.66
CA ASP A 270 -19.87 26.50 7.61
C ASP A 270 -20.83 27.24 8.58
N SER A 271 -20.44 28.41 9.08
CA SER A 271 -21.22 29.33 9.90
C SER A 271 -22.48 29.91 9.23
N LYS A 272 -22.93 29.41 8.07
CA LYS A 272 -24.23 29.73 7.46
C LYS A 272 -24.78 28.60 6.56
N LYS A 273 -25.35 27.55 7.15
CA LYS A 273 -26.54 26.86 6.61
C LYS A 273 -27.45 26.40 7.73
#